data_AF-A0AAD2CX23-F1
#
_entry.id   AF-A0AAD2CX23-F1
#
_cell.length_a   1.000
_cell.length_b   1.000
_cell.length_c   1.000
_cell.angle_alpha   90.00
_cell.angle_beta   90.00
_cell.angle_gamma   90.00
#
_symmetry.space_group_name_H-M   'P 1'
#
loop_
_entity.id
_entity.type
_entity.pdbx_description
1 polymer ?
#
loop_
_entity_poly.entity_id
_entity_poly.type
_entity_poly.pdbx_seq_one_letter_code
_entity_poly.pdbx_strand_id
1 'polypeptide(L)'
;MGKKARLKRLCISLYQAIASKVKSQKKGEFRDDNVLSAEARRKITERAHNLMFQLSGTEKKVTYNVDESLVISRVMQQICDEVYTRDGVSFIQQYYLNKGLKIFKERGKEAALKELDQLIKRSCWTPISIGELTESKKRKAVDAMMLLAEKNSGDITGRFVYRK
;
A
#
# COMPACT_ATOMS: atom_id res chain seq x y z
N MET A 1 16.31 55.46 -4.83
CA MET A 1 16.45 54.17 -5.55
C MET A 1 15.06 53.65 -5.92
N GLY A 2 14.74 53.48 -7.20
CA GLY A 2 13.38 53.13 -7.65
C GLY A 2 12.94 51.71 -7.27
N LYS A 3 11.64 51.52 -6.96
CA LYS A 3 11.03 50.23 -6.56
C LYS A 3 11.42 49.07 -7.51
N LYS A 4 11.50 49.32 -8.82
CA LYS A 4 11.93 48.36 -9.85
C LYS A 4 13.38 47.90 -9.67
N ALA A 5 14.30 48.80 -9.28
CA ALA A 5 15.71 48.48 -9.07
C ALA A 5 15.94 47.67 -7.78
N ARG A 6 15.06 47.84 -6.77
CA ARG A 6 15.05 47.01 -5.56
C ARG A 6 14.50 45.60 -5.86
N LEU A 7 13.43 45.51 -6.65
CA LEU A 7 12.84 44.22 -7.03
C LEU A 7 13.82 43.36 -7.85
N LYS A 8 14.52 43.97 -8.82
CA LYS A 8 15.56 43.27 -9.59
C LYS A 8 16.68 42.72 -8.70
N ARG A 9 17.14 43.50 -7.69
CA ARG A 9 18.15 43.04 -6.73
C ARG A 9 17.68 41.86 -5.88
N LEU A 10 16.43 41.91 -5.40
CA LEU A 10 15.81 40.80 -4.66
C LEU A 10 15.71 39.54 -5.51
N CYS A 11 15.28 39.64 -6.78
CA CYS A 11 15.23 38.48 -7.68
C CYS A 11 16.62 37.86 -7.88
N ILE A 12 17.65 38.68 -8.08
CA ILE A 12 19.03 38.19 -8.26
C ILE A 12 19.53 37.48 -6.99
N SER A 13 19.30 38.04 -5.80
CA SER A 13 19.73 37.40 -4.55
C SER A 13 18.97 36.10 -4.28
N LEU A 14 17.68 36.05 -4.61
CA LEU A 14 16.86 34.84 -4.49
C LEU A 14 17.39 33.74 -5.42
N TYR A 15 17.69 34.07 -6.68
CA TYR A 15 18.27 33.12 -7.63
C TYR A 15 19.62 32.58 -7.16
N GLN A 16 20.48 33.45 -6.62
CA GLN A 16 21.78 33.04 -6.06
C GLN A 16 21.62 32.11 -4.85
N ALA A 17 20.66 32.40 -3.96
CA ALA A 17 20.36 31.56 -2.79
C ALA A 17 19.77 30.19 -3.18
N ILE A 18 18.93 30.13 -4.21
CA ILE A 18 18.39 28.87 -4.74
C ILE A 18 19.52 28.06 -5.38
N ALA A 19 20.36 28.69 -6.20
CA ALA A 19 21.48 28.02 -6.86
C ALA A 19 22.51 27.46 -5.87
N SER A 20 22.79 28.17 -4.77
CA SER A 20 23.68 27.69 -3.71
C SER A 20 23.06 26.51 -2.96
N LYS A 21 21.76 26.54 -2.64
CA LYS A 21 21.05 25.39 -2.03
C LYS A 21 21.09 24.14 -2.91
N VAL A 22 20.85 24.29 -4.21
CA VAL A 22 20.89 23.17 -5.17
C VAL A 22 22.31 22.62 -5.28
N LYS A 23 23.35 23.47 -5.28
CA LYS A 23 24.75 23.02 -5.23
C LYS A 23 25.07 22.27 -3.93
N SER A 24 24.60 22.75 -2.79
CA SER A 24 24.76 22.07 -1.50
C SER A 24 24.06 20.71 -1.47
N GLN A 25 22.87 20.60 -2.08
CA GLN A 25 22.18 19.32 -2.25
C GLN A 25 22.93 18.36 -3.19
N LYS A 26 23.53 18.87 -4.27
CA LYS A 26 24.35 18.06 -5.19
C LYS A 26 25.73 17.68 -4.64
N LYS A 27 26.22 18.37 -3.61
CA LYS A 27 27.48 18.07 -2.92
C LYS A 27 27.33 17.05 -1.79
N GLY A 28 26.10 16.77 -1.36
CA GLY A 28 25.83 15.53 -0.62
C GLY A 28 26.08 14.37 -1.57
N GLU A 29 27.08 13.55 -1.27
CA GLU A 29 27.43 12.36 -2.02
C GLU A 29 26.18 11.61 -2.50
N PHE A 30 26.13 11.31 -3.79
CA PHE A 30 25.25 10.27 -4.29
C PHE A 30 25.74 8.95 -3.70
N ARG A 31 25.26 8.63 -2.50
CA ARG A 31 25.35 7.28 -1.96
C ARG A 31 24.48 6.44 -2.87
N ASP A 32 25.08 5.40 -3.44
CA ASP A 32 24.33 4.40 -4.17
C ASP A 32 23.38 3.73 -3.17
N ASP A 33 22.14 4.22 -3.08
CA ASP A 33 21.09 3.80 -2.15
C ASP A 33 20.55 2.38 -2.47
N ASN A 34 21.27 1.59 -3.27
CA ASN A 34 20.82 0.27 -3.73
C ASN A 34 20.92 -0.84 -2.67
N VAL A 35 21.43 -0.54 -1.47
CA VAL A 35 21.34 -1.44 -0.32
C VAL A 35 20.28 -0.93 0.65
N LEU A 36 19.04 -0.80 0.19
CA LEU A 36 17.90 -0.76 1.09
C LEU A 36 18.00 -1.97 2.02
N SER A 37 18.08 -1.71 3.33
CA SER A 37 18.05 -2.74 4.37
C SER A 37 16.91 -3.72 4.11
N ALA A 38 17.09 -5.00 4.46
CA ALA A 38 16.07 -6.02 4.29
C ALA A 38 14.71 -5.59 4.86
N GLU A 39 14.73 -4.79 5.93
CA GLU A 39 13.55 -4.24 6.57
C GLU A 39 12.91 -3.09 5.77
N ALA A 40 13.70 -2.24 5.14
CA ALA A 40 13.19 -1.21 4.23
C ALA A 40 12.55 -1.84 2.98
N ARG A 41 13.15 -2.90 2.43
CA ARG A 41 12.57 -3.68 1.32
C ARG A 41 11.23 -4.30 1.71
N ARG A 42 11.16 -4.92 2.91
CA ARG A 42 9.89 -5.43 3.46
C ARG A 42 8.82 -4.34 3.55
N LYS A 43 9.14 -3.17 4.10
CA LYS A 43 8.20 -2.04 4.20
C LYS A 43 7.73 -1.55 2.83
N ILE A 44 8.60 -1.53 1.81
CA ILE A 44 8.21 -1.15 0.44
C ILE A 44 7.25 -2.19 -0.14
N THR A 45 7.55 -3.48 0.01
CA THR A 45 6.66 -4.57 -0.43
C THR A 45 5.32 -4.53 0.30
N GLU A 46 5.32 -4.29 1.62
CA GLU A 46 4.12 -4.13 2.42
C GLU A 46 3.29 -2.92 1.97
N ARG A 47 3.92 -1.80 1.61
CA ARG A 47 3.25 -0.61 1.03
C ARG A 47 2.61 -0.93 -0.31
N ALA A 48 3.34 -1.60 -1.21
CA ALA A 48 2.84 -1.96 -2.54
C ALA A 48 1.59 -2.87 -2.47
N HIS A 49 1.47 -3.66 -1.40
CA HIS A 49 0.33 -4.53 -1.16
C HIS A 49 -0.67 -3.99 -0.13
N ASN A 50 -0.58 -2.71 0.26
CA ASN A 50 -1.44 -2.06 1.28
C ASN A 50 -1.50 -2.82 2.62
N LEU A 51 -0.46 -3.58 2.96
CA LEU A 51 -0.36 -4.37 4.18
C LEU A 51 0.06 -3.51 5.39
N MET A 52 0.66 -2.34 5.16
CA MET A 52 1.14 -1.43 6.21
C MET A 52 0.04 -0.99 7.18
N PHE A 53 -1.21 -0.91 6.72
CA PHE A 53 -2.36 -0.50 7.51
C PHE A 53 -2.96 -1.65 8.36
N GLN A 54 -2.43 -2.87 8.22
CA GLN A 54 -2.93 -4.05 8.94
C GLN A 54 -2.29 -4.24 10.33
N LEU A 55 -1.27 -3.45 10.68
CA LEU A 55 -0.67 -3.46 12.01
C LEU A 55 -1.53 -2.64 12.97
N SER A 56 -2.59 -3.27 13.47
CA SER A 56 -3.38 -2.75 14.58
C SER A 56 -2.63 -3.03 15.89
N GLY A 57 -1.77 -2.09 16.29
CA GLY A 57 -1.01 -2.10 17.54
C GLY A 57 -0.76 -0.69 18.07
N THR A 58 -0.73 -0.52 19.38
CA THR A 58 -0.61 0.78 20.07
C THR A 58 0.72 1.50 19.80
N GLU A 59 1.74 0.75 19.39
CA GLU A 59 3.13 1.21 19.25
C GLU A 59 3.37 2.22 18.10
N LYS A 60 2.41 2.40 17.18
CA LYS A 60 2.54 3.33 16.03
C LYS A 60 1.44 4.38 15.96
N LYS A 61 0.85 4.77 17.10
CA LYS A 61 -0.09 5.90 17.15
C LYS A 61 0.70 7.21 17.18
N VAL A 62 0.54 8.03 16.15
CA VAL A 62 1.14 9.37 16.05
C VAL A 62 0.04 10.40 16.32
N THR A 63 0.33 11.39 17.16
CA THR A 63 -0.55 12.54 17.39
C THR A 63 -0.17 13.67 16.45
N TYR A 64 -1.14 14.21 15.73
CA TYR A 64 -0.94 15.32 14.80
C TYR A 64 -1.23 16.66 15.48
N ASN A 65 -0.53 17.71 15.06
CA ASN A 65 -0.88 19.08 15.44
C ASN A 65 -2.19 19.52 14.73
N VAL A 66 -2.81 20.62 15.18
CA VAL A 66 -4.07 21.16 14.61
C VAL A 66 -3.92 21.46 13.11
N ASP A 67 -2.85 22.14 12.72
CA ASP A 67 -2.61 22.49 11.31
C ASP A 67 -2.40 21.25 10.43
N GLU A 68 -1.65 20.27 10.92
CA GLU A 68 -1.43 19.00 10.23
C GLU A 68 -2.75 18.22 10.10
N SER A 69 -3.56 18.23 11.16
CA SER A 69 -4.87 17.58 11.18
C SER A 69 -5.82 18.20 10.15
N LEU A 70 -5.77 19.52 9.95
CA LEU A 70 -6.55 20.24 8.94
C LEU A 70 -6.12 19.88 7.51
N VAL A 71 -4.81 19.76 7.27
CA VAL A 71 -4.30 19.33 5.97
C VAL A 71 -4.71 17.88 5.68
N ILE A 72 -4.55 16.99 6.67
CA ILE A 72 -4.93 15.58 6.55
C ILE A 72 -6.43 15.44 6.29
N SER A 73 -7.27 16.15 7.04
CA SER A 73 -8.73 16.09 6.87
C SER A 73 -9.16 16.58 5.49
N ARG A 74 -8.55 17.66 4.99
CA ARG A 74 -8.80 18.17 3.63
C ARG A 74 -8.43 17.13 2.57
N VAL A 75 -7.27 16.50 2.69
CA VAL A 75 -6.81 15.46 1.75
C VAL A 75 -7.72 14.23 1.82
N MET A 76 -8.12 13.81 3.02
CA MET A 76 -9.08 12.71 3.20
C MET A 76 -10.41 13.02 2.53
N GLN A 77 -10.95 14.23 2.72
CA GLN A 77 -12.19 14.66 2.09
C GLN A 77 -12.08 14.64 0.56
N GLN A 78 -10.99 15.17 0.00
CA GLN A 78 -10.74 15.14 -1.45
C GLN A 78 -10.71 13.71 -2.00
N ILE A 79 -10.01 12.80 -1.32
CA ILE A 79 -9.97 11.38 -1.74
C ILE A 79 -11.38 10.77 -1.72
N CYS A 80 -12.14 11.01 -0.65
CA CYS A 80 -13.51 10.51 -0.56
C CYS A 80 -14.39 11.05 -1.70
N ASP A 81 -14.38 12.37 -1.91
CA ASP A 81 -15.19 13.02 -2.94
C ASP A 81 -14.86 12.49 -4.35
N GLU A 82 -13.58 12.28 -4.66
CA GLU A 82 -13.13 11.70 -5.94
C GLU A 82 -13.59 10.24 -6.11
N VAL A 83 -13.56 9.43 -5.04
CA VAL A 83 -14.05 8.04 -5.05
C VAL A 83 -15.55 7.96 -5.31
N TYR A 84 -16.34 8.92 -4.83
CA TYR A 84 -17.80 8.92 -5.02
C TYR A 84 -18.25 9.50 -6.36
N THR A 85 -17.47 10.38 -6.99
CA THR A 85 -18.00 11.23 -8.07
C THR A 85 -17.83 10.70 -9.49
N ARG A 86 -16.70 10.07 -9.89
CA ARG A 86 -16.61 9.37 -11.21
C ARG A 86 -15.33 8.57 -11.52
N ASP A 87 -14.14 8.92 -11.00
CA ASP A 87 -12.86 8.28 -11.42
C ASP A 87 -11.91 7.92 -10.26
N GLY A 88 -12.33 8.11 -9.01
CA GLY A 88 -11.46 7.82 -7.86
C GLY A 88 -11.18 6.33 -7.68
N VAL A 89 -9.92 6.02 -7.34
CA VAL A 89 -9.49 4.65 -7.03
C VAL A 89 -9.85 4.34 -5.58
N SER A 90 -10.71 3.34 -5.37
CA SER A 90 -11.02 2.84 -4.02
C SER A 90 -9.91 1.90 -3.52
N PHE A 91 -9.27 2.27 -2.42
CA PHE A 91 -8.30 1.42 -1.71
C PHE A 91 -9.03 0.52 -0.71
N ILE A 92 -9.65 -0.54 -1.21
CA ILE A 92 -10.32 -1.52 -0.36
C ILE A 92 -9.29 -2.17 0.57
N GLN A 93 -9.52 -2.10 1.88
CA GLN A 93 -8.68 -2.75 2.86
C GLN A 93 -8.81 -4.28 2.70
N GLN A 94 -7.69 -4.90 2.36
CA GLN A 94 -7.58 -6.36 2.28
C GLN A 94 -7.00 -6.89 3.59
N TYR A 95 -7.34 -8.11 3.95
CA TYR A 95 -6.83 -8.84 5.11
C TYR A 95 -6.34 -10.22 4.69
N TYR A 96 -5.24 -10.68 5.27
CA TYR A 96 -4.85 -12.09 5.19
C TYR A 96 -5.99 -13.00 5.66
N LEU A 97 -6.11 -14.19 5.08
CA LEU A 97 -7.15 -15.17 5.43
C LEU A 97 -7.35 -15.32 6.95
N ASN A 98 -6.28 -15.53 7.72
CA ASN A 98 -6.36 -15.69 9.18
C ASN A 98 -6.98 -14.49 9.89
N LYS A 99 -6.67 -13.26 9.44
CA LYS A 99 -7.23 -12.03 10.02
C LYS A 99 -8.64 -11.77 9.48
N GLY A 100 -8.84 -11.94 8.18
CA GLY A 100 -10.15 -11.79 7.54
C GLY A 100 -11.18 -12.76 8.09
N LEU A 101 -10.82 -14.00 8.41
CA LEU A 101 -11.71 -14.96 9.07
C LEU A 101 -12.11 -14.54 10.49
N LYS A 102 -11.25 -13.83 11.22
CA LYS A 102 -11.59 -13.28 12.53
C LYS A 102 -12.56 -12.10 12.43
N ILE A 103 -12.37 -11.26 11.41
CA ILE A 103 -13.19 -10.06 11.17
C ILE A 103 -14.56 -10.44 10.60
N PHE A 104 -14.55 -11.19 9.49
CA PHE A 104 -15.72 -11.49 8.67
C PHE A 104 -16.42 -12.80 9.03
N LYS A 105 -15.79 -13.64 9.86
CA LYS A 105 -16.35 -14.90 10.36
C LYS A 105 -16.85 -15.79 9.22
N GLU A 106 -18.12 -16.19 9.27
CA GLU A 106 -18.75 -17.12 8.33
C GLU A 106 -18.82 -16.57 6.91
N ARG A 107 -19.19 -15.29 6.75
CA ARG A 107 -19.19 -14.60 5.43
C ARG A 107 -17.80 -14.60 4.78
N GLY A 108 -16.75 -14.51 5.59
CA GLY A 108 -15.36 -14.63 5.13
C GLY A 108 -15.02 -16.04 4.63
N LYS A 109 -15.52 -17.08 5.30
CA LYS A 109 -15.36 -18.48 4.86
C LYS A 109 -16.08 -18.73 3.54
N GLU A 110 -17.32 -18.27 3.43
CA GLU A 110 -18.11 -18.39 2.20
C GLU A 110 -17.44 -17.68 1.02
N ALA A 111 -16.93 -16.47 1.24
CA ALA A 111 -16.21 -15.72 0.22
C ALA A 111 -14.92 -16.44 -0.24
N ALA A 112 -14.17 -17.02 0.69
CA ALA A 112 -12.96 -17.79 0.36
C ALA A 112 -13.29 -19.07 -0.42
N LEU A 113 -14.32 -19.81 0.00
CA LEU A 113 -14.76 -21.03 -0.67
C LEU A 113 -15.32 -20.73 -2.06
N LYS A 114 -16.08 -19.65 -2.22
CA LYS A 114 -16.60 -19.19 -3.51
C LYS A 114 -15.48 -18.91 -4.51
N GLU A 115 -14.41 -18.25 -4.07
CA GLU A 115 -13.24 -17.99 -4.92
C GLU A 115 -12.52 -19.30 -5.31
N LEU A 116 -12.32 -20.21 -4.35
CA LEU A 116 -11.70 -21.51 -4.61
C LEU A 116 -12.53 -22.35 -5.60
N ASP A 117 -13.84 -22.40 -5.41
CA ASP A 117 -14.79 -23.07 -6.29
C ASP A 117 -14.73 -22.50 -7.72
N GLN A 118 -14.62 -21.17 -7.87
CA GLN A 118 -14.46 -20.55 -9.18
C GLN A 118 -13.16 -20.98 -9.89
N LEU A 119 -12.05 -21.08 -9.16
CA LEU A 119 -10.76 -21.52 -9.72
C LEU A 119 -10.80 -22.99 -10.16
N ILE A 120 -11.47 -23.84 -9.39
CA ILE A 120 -11.67 -25.26 -9.72
C ILE A 120 -12.58 -25.38 -10.95
N LYS A 121 -13.71 -24.68 -10.98
CA LYS A 121 -14.68 -24.70 -12.09
C LYS A 121 -14.09 -24.19 -13.41
N ARG A 122 -13.16 -23.24 -13.36
CA ARG A 122 -12.44 -22.75 -14.54
C ARG A 122 -11.28 -23.65 -14.97
N SER A 123 -11.11 -24.80 -14.32
CA SER A 123 -9.98 -25.71 -14.55
C SER A 123 -8.62 -25.04 -14.38
N CYS A 124 -8.55 -23.93 -13.64
CA CYS A 124 -7.28 -23.28 -13.33
C CYS A 124 -6.49 -24.12 -12.34
N TRP A 125 -7.18 -24.76 -11.40
CA TRP A 125 -6.61 -25.62 -10.37
C TRP A 125 -7.29 -26.99 -10.32
N THR A 126 -6.51 -27.98 -9.91
CA THR A 126 -7.00 -29.33 -9.60
C THR A 126 -6.66 -29.64 -8.15
N PRO A 127 -7.64 -30.04 -7.31
CA PRO A 127 -7.35 -30.48 -5.95
C PRO A 127 -6.40 -31.68 -5.98
N ILE A 128 -5.36 -31.65 -5.14
CA ILE A 128 -4.41 -32.76 -4.98
C ILE A 128 -4.32 -33.04 -3.48
N SER A 129 -4.33 -34.33 -3.10
CA SER A 129 -4.14 -34.71 -1.70
C SER A 129 -2.71 -34.44 -1.25
N ILE A 130 -2.53 -33.91 -0.04
CA ILE A 130 -1.21 -33.62 0.53
C ILE A 130 -0.36 -34.89 0.67
N GLY A 131 -1.00 -36.05 0.86
CA GLY A 131 -0.33 -37.35 0.92
C GLY A 131 0.29 -37.78 -0.41
N GLU A 132 -0.26 -37.30 -1.53
CA GLU A 132 0.21 -37.61 -2.90
C GLU A 132 1.30 -36.65 -3.38
N LEU A 133 1.55 -35.55 -2.64
CA LEU A 133 2.63 -34.63 -2.94
C LEU A 133 3.98 -35.22 -2.51
N THR A 134 4.88 -35.39 -3.48
CA THR A 134 6.29 -35.71 -3.21
C THR A 134 6.99 -34.54 -2.52
N GLU A 135 8.06 -34.83 -1.76
CA GLU A 135 8.88 -33.83 -1.05
C GLU A 135 9.31 -32.67 -1.97
N SER A 136 9.68 -32.99 -3.22
CA SER A 136 10.05 -31.98 -4.22
C SER A 136 8.87 -31.11 -4.66
N LYS A 137 7.67 -31.67 -4.80
CA LYS A 137 6.46 -30.90 -5.13
C LYS A 137 6.04 -30.03 -3.95
N LYS A 138 6.19 -30.50 -2.71
CA LYS A 138 5.94 -29.68 -1.50
C LYS A 138 6.88 -28.49 -1.43
N ARG A 139 8.18 -28.67 -1.73
CA ARG A 139 9.17 -27.58 -1.78
C ARG A 139 8.93 -26.57 -2.91
N LYS A 140 8.32 -27.02 -4.02
CA LYS A 140 7.95 -26.18 -5.16
C LYS A 140 6.55 -25.58 -5.03
N ALA A 141 5.72 -26.07 -4.11
CA ALA A 141 4.42 -25.51 -3.86
C ALA A 141 4.62 -24.09 -3.35
N VAL A 142 4.16 -23.12 -4.14
CA VAL A 142 4.16 -21.73 -3.74
C VAL A 142 3.03 -21.54 -2.74
N ASP A 143 3.32 -20.91 -1.60
CA ASP A 143 2.30 -20.44 -0.68
C ASP A 143 1.41 -19.42 -1.41
N ALA A 144 0.27 -19.89 -1.92
CA ALA A 144 -0.77 -19.03 -2.44
C ALA A 144 -1.46 -18.36 -1.26
N MET A 145 -1.51 -17.04 -1.28
CA MET A 145 -2.06 -16.24 -0.19
C MET A 145 -3.48 -15.83 -0.54
N MET A 146 -4.45 -16.28 0.26
CA MET A 146 -5.83 -15.80 0.16
C MET A 146 -5.97 -14.48 0.94
N LEU A 147 -6.51 -13.47 0.25
CA LEU A 147 -6.85 -12.18 0.81
C LEU A 147 -8.38 -12.02 0.83
N LEU A 148 -8.91 -11.50 1.94
CA LEU A 148 -10.33 -11.19 2.13
C LEU A 148 -10.52 -9.67 2.20
N ALA A 149 -11.55 -9.17 1.54
CA ALA A 149 -11.89 -7.76 1.53
C ALA A 149 -13.41 -7.57 1.49
N GLU A 150 -13.90 -6.49 2.09
CA GLU A 150 -15.30 -6.07 1.97
C GLU A 150 -15.40 -4.98 0.90
N LYS A 151 -16.28 -5.19 -0.07
CA LYS A 151 -16.57 -4.21 -1.13
C LYS A 151 -17.44 -3.08 -0.57
N ASN A 152 -17.51 -1.98 -1.31
CA ASN A 152 -18.44 -0.88 -0.99
C ASN A 152 -19.92 -1.33 -1.00
N SER A 153 -20.27 -2.40 -1.73
CA SER A 153 -21.60 -3.01 -1.69
C SER A 153 -21.91 -3.76 -0.38
N GLY A 154 -20.91 -3.95 0.48
CA GLY A 154 -20.98 -4.81 1.66
C GLY A 154 -20.63 -6.28 1.37
N ASP A 155 -20.45 -6.68 0.10
CA ASP A 155 -20.09 -8.06 -0.25
C ASP A 155 -18.64 -8.37 0.11
N ILE A 156 -18.41 -9.57 0.66
CA ILE A 156 -17.06 -10.04 0.98
C ILE A 156 -16.50 -10.80 -0.21
N THR A 157 -15.28 -10.46 -0.62
CA THR A 157 -14.57 -11.09 -1.73
C THR A 157 -13.31 -11.78 -1.24
N GLY A 158 -13.11 -13.02 -1.71
CA GLY A 158 -11.81 -13.68 -1.69
C GLY A 158 -10.99 -13.30 -2.91
N ARG A 159 -9.67 -13.26 -2.77
CA ARG A 159 -8.73 -13.14 -3.88
C ARG A 159 -7.49 -13.96 -3.57
N PHE A 160 -7.13 -14.86 -4.47
CA PHE A 160 -5.84 -15.55 -4.41
C PHE A 160 -4.73 -14.71 -5.04
N VAL A 161 -3.62 -14.58 -4.32
CA VAL A 161 -2.41 -13.91 -4.78
C VAL A 161 -1.26 -14.91 -4.75
N TYR A 162 -0.53 -15.01 -5.85
CA TYR A 162 0.65 -15.85 -5.97
C TYR A 162 1.90 -15.03 -5.67
N ARG A 163 2.80 -15.62 -4.90
CA ARG A 163 4.16 -15.11 -4.76
C ARG A 163 4.94 -15.45 -6.03
N LYS A 164 5.32 -14.43 -6.79
CA LYS A 164 6.26 -14.56 -7.93
C LYS A 164 7.68 -14.78 -7.44
#